data_AF-A0A4Y2G5W8-F1
#
_entry.id   AF-A0A4Y2G5W8-F1
#
_cell.length_a   1.000
_cell.length_b   1.000
_cell.length_c   1.000
_cell.angle_alpha   90.00
_cell.angle_beta   90.00
_cell.angle_gamma   90.00
#
_symmetry.space_group_name_H-M   'P 1'
#
loop_
_entity.id
_entity.type
_entity.pdbx_description
1 polymer ?
#
loop_
_entity_poly.entity_id
_entity_poly.type
_entity_poly.pdbx_seq_one_letter_code
_entity_poly.pdbx_strand_id
1 'polypeptide(L)'
;MYVDNCVTSLDTIEEVEFFIEQSKEIMLSAKFDLKGWRYNEAKSKFHRAAVESAAHEGNVSVLGLEWNTEDDALRCAHKEDVFDAIPVNKSKYQ
;
A
#
# COMPACT_ATOMS: atom_id res chain seq x y z
N MET A 1 4.09 -1.72 18.34
CA MET A 1 4.92 -1.65 17.13
C MET A 1 3.98 -1.43 15.97
N TYR A 2 4.14 -0.36 15.19
CA TYR A 2 3.32 -0.12 14.01
C TYR A 2 3.88 -1.01 12.89
N VAL A 3 3.04 -1.86 12.32
CA VAL A 3 3.38 -2.58 11.09
C VAL A 3 3.06 -1.64 9.94
N ASP A 4 4.00 -1.53 9.00
CA ASP A 4 3.79 -0.77 7.78
C ASP A 4 2.74 -1.46 6.88
N ASN A 5 2.32 -0.82 5.80
CA ASN A 5 1.37 -1.44 4.87
C ASN A 5 1.91 -2.76 4.28
N CYS A 6 1.08 -3.81 4.26
CA CYS A 6 1.37 -5.07 3.56
C CYS A 6 0.65 -5.09 2.21
N VAL A 7 1.36 -5.36 1.11
CA VAL A 7 0.80 -5.49 -0.23
C VAL A 7 1.07 -6.88 -0.77
N THR A 8 0.02 -7.55 -1.24
CA THR A 8 0.10 -8.84 -1.90
C THR A 8 -0.81 -8.85 -3.12
N SER A 9 -0.42 -9.60 -4.15
CA SER A 9 -1.26 -9.90 -5.32
C SER A 9 -1.87 -11.28 -5.12
N LEU A 10 -3.16 -11.42 -5.40
CA LEU A 10 -3.96 -12.63 -5.26
C LEU A 10 -4.89 -12.74 -6.47
N ASP A 11 -5.17 -13.96 -6.92
CA ASP A 11 -5.85 -14.19 -8.20
C ASP A 11 -7.37 -14.23 -8.04
N THR A 12 -7.88 -14.61 -6.86
CA THR A 12 -9.33 -14.68 -6.59
C THR A 12 -9.76 -14.03 -5.29
N ILE A 13 -11.04 -13.69 -5.20
CA ILE A 13 -11.60 -13.07 -3.99
C ILE A 13 -11.58 -14.03 -2.79
N GLU A 14 -11.76 -15.32 -3.03
CA GLU A 14 -11.70 -16.35 -1.99
C GLU A 14 -10.29 -16.42 -1.38
N GLU A 15 -9.24 -16.24 -2.19
CA GLU A 15 -7.87 -16.16 -1.70
C GLU A 15 -7.64 -14.90 -0.87
N VAL A 16 -8.23 -13.76 -1.26
CA VAL A 16 -8.18 -12.52 -0.48
C VAL A 16 -8.82 -12.72 0.90
N GLU A 17 -10.00 -13.34 0.95
CA GLU A 17 -10.72 -13.60 2.21
C GLU A 17 -9.90 -14.52 3.12
N PHE A 18 -9.38 -15.62 2.57
CA PHE A 18 -8.54 -16.58 3.29
C PHE A 18 -7.22 -15.96 3.78
N PHE A 19 -6.61 -15.09 2.97
CA PHE A 19 -5.39 -14.37 3.33
C PHE A 19 -5.63 -13.39 4.48
N ILE A 20 -6.73 -12.65 4.44
CA ILE A 20 -7.11 -11.70 5.50
C ILE A 20 -7.33 -12.43 6.82
N GLU A 21 -8.04 -13.54 6.81
CA GLU A 21 -8.34 -14.34 8.00
C GLU A 21 -7.07 -14.87 8.66
N GLN A 22 -6.22 -15.56 7.89
CA GLN A 22 -4.95 -16.09 8.40
C GLN A 22 -4.01 -14.99 8.87
N SER A 23 -3.92 -13.89 8.13
CA SER A 23 -3.06 -12.76 8.50
C SER A 23 -3.51 -12.14 9.81
N LYS A 24 -4.82 -12.01 10.05
CA LYS A 24 -5.34 -11.52 11.34
C LYS A 24 -4.97 -12.46 12.48
N GLU A 25 -5.10 -13.77 12.30
CA GLU A 25 -4.75 -14.75 13.33
C GLU A 25 -3.26 -14.70 13.69
N ILE A 26 -2.39 -14.74 12.68
CA ILE A 26 -0.93 -14.71 12.87
C ILE A 26 -0.51 -13.40 13.53
N MET A 27 -1.01 -12.26 13.06
CA MET A 27 -0.64 -10.95 13.59
C MET A 27 -1.17 -10.74 15.01
N LEU A 28 -2.39 -11.19 15.30
CA LEU A 28 -2.95 -11.16 16.66
C LEU A 28 -2.10 -11.99 17.62
N SER A 29 -1.66 -13.18 17.20
CA SER A 29 -0.78 -14.04 18.01
C SER A 29 0.55 -13.36 18.37
N ALA A 30 1.06 -12.54 17.45
CA ALA A 30 2.27 -11.76 17.61
C ALA A 30 2.04 -10.37 18.24
N LYS A 31 0.82 -10.07 18.73
CA LYS A 31 0.40 -8.80 19.34
C LYS A 31 0.55 -7.59 18.40
N PHE A 32 0.43 -7.82 17.10
CA PHE A 32 0.32 -6.78 16.09
C PHE A 32 -1.15 -6.46 15.82
N ASP A 33 -1.44 -5.17 15.61
CA ASP A 33 -2.78 -4.66 15.33
C ASP A 33 -2.82 -4.17 13.88
N LEU A 34 -3.35 -4.99 12.98
CA LEU A 34 -3.58 -4.62 11.59
C LEU A 34 -4.87 -3.80 11.48
N LYS A 35 -4.73 -2.50 11.24
CA LYS A 35 -5.86 -1.59 11.05
C LYS A 35 -6.10 -1.34 9.57
N GLY A 36 -7.24 -1.83 9.08
CA GLY A 36 -7.73 -1.55 7.73
C GLY A 36 -7.22 -2.52 6.67
N TRP A 37 -8.11 -2.88 5.75
CA TRP A 37 -7.82 -3.70 4.58
C TRP A 37 -8.25 -2.91 3.34
N ARG A 38 -7.42 -2.96 2.29
CA ARG A 38 -7.68 -2.36 0.98
C ARG A 38 -7.41 -3.41 -0.08
N TYR A 39 -8.25 -3.46 -1.11
CA TYR A 39 -8.15 -4.38 -2.23
C TYR A 39 -8.68 -3.68 -3.49
N ASN A 40 -8.18 -4.07 -4.65
CA ASN A 40 -8.54 -3.51 -5.97
C ASN A 40 -9.99 -3.84 -6.37
N GLU A 41 -10.57 -4.92 -5.84
CA GLU A 41 -11.86 -5.41 -6.34
C GLU A 41 -13.08 -4.88 -5.56
N ALA A 42 -13.95 -4.11 -6.23
CA ALA A 42 -15.18 -3.55 -5.65
C ALA A 42 -16.24 -4.57 -5.16
N LYS A 43 -15.97 -5.88 -5.21
CA LYS A 43 -16.97 -6.95 -5.09
C LYS A 43 -16.72 -7.96 -3.97
N SER A 44 -15.75 -7.73 -3.09
CA SER A 44 -15.65 -8.52 -1.86
C SER A 44 -16.92 -8.37 -1.02
N LYS A 45 -17.63 -9.48 -0.82
CA LYS A 45 -18.83 -9.54 0.05
C LYS A 45 -18.47 -9.35 1.53
N PHE A 46 -17.19 -9.49 1.88
CA PHE A 46 -16.73 -9.54 3.27
C PHE A 46 -16.83 -8.21 4.01
N HIS A 47 -16.95 -7.06 3.34
CA HIS A 47 -16.96 -5.77 4.02
C HIS A 47 -17.88 -4.72 3.39
N ARG A 48 -19.20 -5.02 3.30
CA ARG A 48 -20.21 -3.95 3.16
C ARG A 48 -20.15 -2.92 4.32
N ALA A 49 -19.54 -3.28 5.46
CA ALA A 49 -19.34 -2.41 6.61
C ALA A 49 -18.07 -1.53 6.56
N ALA A 50 -17.08 -1.82 5.69
CA ALA A 50 -15.96 -0.88 5.44
C ALA A 50 -16.23 0.04 4.23
N VAL A 51 -17.39 -0.13 3.58
CA VAL A 51 -17.87 0.64 2.42
C VAL A 51 -18.60 1.93 2.84
N GLU A 52 -18.59 2.29 4.13
CA GLU A 52 -19.03 3.62 4.60
C GLU A 52 -17.90 4.65 4.69
N SER A 53 -16.66 4.27 4.41
CA SER A 53 -15.59 5.23 4.17
C SER A 53 -15.35 5.32 2.68
N ALA A 54 -15.51 6.52 2.12
CA ALA A 54 -15.28 6.92 0.73
C ALA A 54 -13.86 6.58 0.21
N ALA A 55 -13.55 5.29 0.12
CA ALA A 55 -12.24 4.73 -0.22
C ALA A 55 -12.31 3.87 -1.49
N HIS A 56 -13.38 4.03 -2.27
CA HIS A 56 -13.55 3.43 -3.59
C HIS A 56 -13.21 4.37 -4.75
N GLU A 57 -12.70 5.57 -4.45
CA GLU A 57 -12.28 6.51 -5.49
C GLU A 57 -10.92 7.09 -5.12
N GLY A 58 -9.93 6.82 -5.96
CA GLY A 58 -8.68 7.55 -5.99
C GLY A 58 -7.60 7.03 -5.05
N ASN A 59 -6.55 6.51 -5.66
CA ASN A 59 -5.16 6.47 -5.21
C ASN A 59 -4.91 6.31 -3.69
N VAL A 60 -4.51 5.10 -3.29
CA VAL A 60 -4.10 4.79 -1.92
C VAL A 60 -2.59 5.00 -1.77
N SER A 61 -2.16 5.79 -0.78
CA SER A 61 -0.74 5.88 -0.43
C SER A 61 -0.32 4.63 0.34
N VAL A 62 0.67 3.91 -0.19
CA VAL A 62 1.20 2.67 0.36
C VAL A 62 2.72 2.74 0.38
N LEU A 63 3.33 2.81 1.57
CA LEU A 63 4.80 2.88 1.72
C LEU A 63 5.47 4.04 0.95
N GLY A 64 4.75 5.14 0.71
CA GLY A 64 5.24 6.27 -0.11
C GLY A 64 5.07 6.08 -1.63
N LEU A 65 4.44 4.97 -2.05
CA LEU A 65 3.96 4.75 -3.41
C LEU A 65 2.48 5.13 -3.51
N GLU A 66 2.05 5.46 -4.72
CA GLU A 66 0.66 5.74 -5.04
C GLU A 66 0.05 4.52 -5.74
N TRP A 67 -0.92 3.86 -5.11
CA TRP A 67 -1.62 2.71 -5.67
C TRP A 67 -2.97 3.13 -6.25
N ASN A 68 -3.09 3.09 -7.58
CA ASN A 68 -4.39 3.18 -8.23
C ASN A 68 -5.09 1.83 -8.09
N THR A 69 -6.15 1.79 -7.27
CA THR A 69 -6.95 0.57 -7.05
C THR A 69 -7.87 0.23 -8.21
N GLU A 70 -8.11 1.15 -9.15
CA GLU A 70 -8.95 0.93 -10.34
C GLU A 70 -8.19 0.17 -11.43
N ASP A 71 -6.96 0.62 -11.72
CA ASP A 71 -6.08 0.02 -12.73
C ASP A 71 -5.12 -1.04 -12.14
N ASP A 72 -5.21 -1.26 -10.83
CA ASP A 72 -4.28 -2.08 -10.05
C ASP A 72 -2.80 -1.77 -10.33
N ALA A 73 -2.47 -0.47 -10.32
CA ALA A 73 -1.16 0.02 -10.73
C ALA A 73 -0.49 0.81 -9.59
N LEU A 74 0.75 0.44 -9.25
CA LEU A 74 1.60 1.19 -8.33
C LEU A 74 2.46 2.20 -9.09
N ARG A 75 2.51 3.44 -8.60
CA ARG A 75 3.29 4.53 -9.16
C ARG A 75 4.18 5.15 -8.09
N CYS A 76 5.38 5.55 -8.47
CA CYS A 76 6.22 6.36 -7.60
C CYS A 76 5.67 7.78 -7.57
N ALA A 77 5.37 8.30 -6.38
CA ALA A 77 5.12 9.73 -6.18
C ALA A 77 6.48 10.48 -6.23
N HIS A 78 7.12 10.49 -7.40
CA HIS A 78 8.32 11.30 -7.60
C HIS A 78 7.87 12.76 -7.63
N LYS A 79 8.04 13.47 -6.51
CA LYS A 79 8.27 14.90 -6.61
C LYS A 79 9.54 15.01 -7.42
N GLU A 80 9.51 15.77 -8.51
CA GLU A 80 10.72 16.11 -9.24
C GLU A 80 11.72 16.61 -8.20
N ASP A 81 12.65 15.75 -7.81
CA ASP A 81 13.87 16.21 -7.21
C ASP A 81 14.48 16.98 -8.35
N VAL A 82 14.33 18.30 -8.29
CA VAL A 82 15.12 19.21 -9.09
C VAL A 82 16.54 18.74 -8.83
N PHE A 83 17.07 17.96 -9.77
CA PHE A 83 18.50 17.77 -9.93
C PHE A 83 19.00 19.14 -10.37
N ASP A 84 18.94 20.11 -9.46
CA ASP A 84 19.72 21.32 -9.54
C ASP A 84 21.14 20.78 -9.51
N ALA A 85 21.66 20.67 -10.73
CA ALA A 85 23.02 20.33 -11.02
C ALA A 85 23.87 21.33 -10.25
N ILE A 86 24.23 21.01 -9.01
CA ILE A 86 25.38 21.60 -8.36
C ILE A 86 26.54 20.83 -8.98
N PRO A 87 27.30 21.43 -9.92
CA PRO A 87 28.44 20.75 -10.48
C PRO A 87 29.44 20.51 -9.35
N VAL A 88 29.63 19.26 -8.97
CA VAL A 88 30.65 18.86 -8.00
C VAL A 88 32.01 19.02 -8.68
N ASN A 89 32.63 20.19 -8.59
CA ASN A 89 34.01 20.35 -9.00
C ASN A 89 34.92 19.65 -7.98
N LYS A 90 35.79 18.75 -8.47
CA LYS A 90 36.85 18.20 -7.63
C LYS A 90 37.90 19.29 -7.41
N SER A 91 37.90 19.93 -6.25
CA SER A 91 39.03 20.73 -5.80
C SER A 91 40.23 19.81 -5.62
N LYS A 92 41.18 19.85 -6.56
CA LYS A 92 42.46 19.19 -6.40
C LYS A 92 43.24 19.92 -5.30
N TYR A 93 43.48 19.26 -4.19
CA TYR A 93 44.55 19.67 -3.28
C TYR A 93 45.87 19.42 -4.02
N GLN A 94 46.56 20.51 -4.37
CA GLN A 94 47.94 20.50 -4.83
C GLN A 94 48.69 21.59 -4.07
#